data_AF-A0A522M6K9-F1
#
_entry.id   AF-A0A522M6K9-F1
#
_cell.length_a   1.000
_cell.length_b   1.000
_cell.length_c   1.000
_cell.angle_alpha   90.00
_cell.angle_beta   90.00
_cell.angle_gamma   90.00
#
_symmetry.space_group_name_H-M   'P 1'
#
loop_
_entity.id
_entity.type
_entity.pdbx_description
1 polymer ?
#
loop_
_entity_poly.entity_id
_entity_poly.type
_entity_poly.pdbx_seq_one_letter_code
_entity_poly.pdbx_strand_id
1 'polypeptide(L)'
;MEYLHNFIFGIYPYIATTVFLLGSWIRFDHEQYTWKSDSSQLLSKRGMRLASNLFHYGILGLFLGHVVGLLTPHALFLVLGVSDMAHQWIAIAAGTVFGGLCLIGAVFLWLRRLMNPRVRVASRWMDINI
;
A
#
# COMPACT_ATOMS: atom_id res chain seq x y z
N MET A 1 -25.03 -8.12 14.74
CA MET A 1 -23.56 -8.04 14.82
C MET A 1 -22.88 -9.28 14.25
N GLU A 2 -23.36 -10.49 14.54
CA GLU A 2 -22.79 -11.75 14.03
C GLU A 2 -22.76 -11.83 12.49
N TYR A 3 -23.87 -11.50 11.81
CA TYR A 3 -23.91 -11.48 10.34
C TYR A 3 -22.89 -10.54 9.71
N LEU A 4 -22.72 -9.34 10.27
CA LEU A 4 -21.76 -8.36 9.75
C LEU A 4 -20.32 -8.84 9.96
N HIS A 5 -20.03 -9.44 11.12
CA HIS A 5 -18.72 -10.03 11.40
C HIS A 5 -18.39 -11.16 10.42
N ASN A 6 -19.32 -12.12 10.26
CA ASN A 6 -19.15 -13.24 9.33
C ASN A 6 -19.02 -12.76 7.88
N PHE A 7 -19.75 -11.72 7.50
CA PHE A 7 -19.60 -11.13 6.18
C PHE A 7 -18.21 -10.49 5.98
N ILE A 8 -17.77 -9.61 6.89
CA ILE A 8 -16.51 -8.85 6.74
C ILE A 8 -15.27 -9.74 6.85
N PHE A 9 -15.24 -10.70 7.77
CA PHE A 9 -14.03 -11.50 8.03
C PHE A 9 -14.10 -12.92 7.47
N GLY A 10 -15.30 -13.44 7.23
CA GLY A 10 -15.51 -14.78 6.67
C GLY A 10 -15.69 -14.79 5.16
N ILE A 11 -16.43 -13.83 4.58
CA ILE A 11 -16.82 -13.86 3.15
C ILE A 11 -16.02 -12.85 2.33
N TYR A 12 -15.99 -11.59 2.77
CA TYR A 12 -15.41 -10.47 2.02
C TYR A 12 -13.94 -10.67 1.60
N PRO A 13 -13.04 -11.28 2.41
CA PRO A 13 -11.66 -11.50 1.99
C PRO A 13 -11.55 -12.36 0.73
N TYR A 14 -12.44 -13.34 0.55
CA TYR A 14 -12.46 -14.20 -0.64
C TYR A 14 -12.98 -13.47 -1.86
N ILE A 15 -14.00 -12.62 -1.71
CA ILE A 15 -14.51 -11.76 -2.79
C ILE A 15 -13.40 -10.80 -3.23
N ALA A 16 -12.78 -10.08 -2.30
CA ALA A 16 -11.71 -9.13 -2.59
C ALA A 16 -10.52 -9.81 -3.28
N THR A 17 -10.08 -10.98 -2.78
CA THR A 17 -8.97 -11.73 -3.38
C THR A 17 -9.31 -12.24 -4.78
N THR A 18 -10.54 -12.73 -4.99
CA THR A 18 -10.99 -13.21 -6.31
C THR A 18 -11.01 -12.09 -7.34
N VAL A 19 -11.59 -10.93 -6.98
CA VAL A 19 -11.62 -9.75 -7.84
C VAL A 19 -10.21 -9.22 -8.10
N PHE A 20 -9.35 -9.20 -7.09
CA PHE A 20 -7.95 -8.79 -7.24
C PHE A 20 -7.19 -9.68 -8.23
N LEU A 21 -7.25 -11.00 -8.08
CA LEU A 21 -6.50 -11.94 -8.94
C LEU A 21 -7.06 -11.96 -10.36
N LEU A 22 -8.37 -12.17 -10.53
CA LEU A 22 -8.98 -12.26 -11.86
C LEU A 22 -8.97 -10.91 -12.59
N GLY A 23 -9.25 -9.81 -11.89
CA GLY A 23 -9.19 -8.47 -12.46
C GLY A 23 -7.78 -8.10 -12.91
N SER A 24 -6.76 -8.45 -12.12
CA SER A 24 -5.36 -8.25 -12.50
C SER A 24 -4.98 -9.09 -13.72
N TRP A 25 -5.38 -10.36 -13.77
CA TRP A 25 -5.11 -11.23 -14.91
C TRP A 25 -5.80 -10.73 -16.18
N ILE A 26 -7.11 -10.50 -16.16
CA ILE A 26 -7.87 -10.03 -17.34
C ILE A 26 -7.27 -8.72 -17.88
N ARG A 27 -6.93 -7.76 -17.01
CA ARG A 27 -6.31 -6.50 -17.43
C ARG A 27 -4.91 -6.70 -18.01
N PHE A 28 -4.14 -7.65 -17.47
CA PHE A 28 -2.81 -7.97 -18.00
C PHE A 28 -2.88 -8.55 -19.43
N ASP A 29 -3.84 -9.43 -19.70
CA ASP A 29 -3.99 -10.07 -21.02
C ASP A 29 -4.63 -9.14 -22.06
N HIS A 30 -5.67 -8.38 -21.68
CA HIS A 30 -6.46 -7.58 -22.62
C HIS A 30 -6.06 -6.10 -22.72
N GLU A 31 -5.49 -5.50 -21.66
CA GLU A 31 -5.34 -4.05 -21.56
C GLU A 31 -3.90 -3.58 -21.28
N GLN A 32 -2.92 -4.17 -21.96
CA GLN A 32 -1.50 -3.84 -21.74
C GLN A 32 -1.17 -2.33 -21.87
N TYR A 33 -1.85 -1.60 -22.75
CA TYR A 33 -1.65 -0.15 -22.89
C TYR A 33 -2.04 0.65 -21.62
N THR A 34 -2.97 0.14 -20.82
CA THR A 34 -3.39 0.77 -19.56
C THR A 34 -2.48 0.34 -18.39
N TRP A 35 -1.61 -0.65 -18.57
CA TRP A 35 -0.71 -1.17 -17.53
C TRP A 35 0.59 -0.35 -17.43
N LYS A 36 0.50 0.80 -16.77
CA LYS A 36 1.62 1.73 -16.58
C LYS A 36 1.53 2.46 -15.25
N SER A 37 2.63 3.05 -14.81
CA SER A 37 2.71 3.78 -13.53
C SER A 37 2.11 5.20 -13.58
N ASP A 38 1.68 5.66 -14.75
CA ASP A 38 1.09 7.00 -14.98
C ASP A 38 1.88 8.14 -14.29
N SER A 39 3.20 8.18 -14.52
CA SER A 39 4.08 9.15 -13.88
C SER A 39 3.75 10.60 -14.25
N SER A 40 3.43 11.41 -13.23
CA SER A 40 3.17 12.85 -13.36
C SER A 40 4.41 13.73 -13.12
N GLN A 41 5.60 13.12 -13.01
CA GLN A 41 6.83 13.85 -12.69
C GLN A 41 7.27 14.80 -13.81
N LEU A 42 6.98 14.45 -15.07
CA LEU A 42 7.26 15.31 -16.24
C LEU A 42 6.46 16.62 -16.18
N LEU A 43 5.20 16.56 -15.73
CA LEU A 43 4.31 17.73 -15.61
C LEU A 43 4.76 18.69 -14.50
N SER A 44 5.30 18.14 -13.41
CA SER A 44 5.88 18.94 -12.32
C SER A 44 6.90 18.16 -11.50
N LYS A 45 8.16 18.62 -11.52
CA LYS A 45 9.25 17.98 -10.74
C LYS A 45 9.28 18.41 -9.27
N ARG A 46 8.66 19.55 -8.93
CA ARG A 46 8.74 20.17 -7.59
C ARG A 46 8.21 19.22 -6.52
N GLY A 47 9.02 18.94 -5.50
CA GLY A 47 8.67 18.08 -4.37
C GLY A 47 8.53 16.58 -4.69
N MET A 48 8.51 16.18 -5.97
CA MET A 48 8.19 14.81 -6.38
C MET A 48 9.22 13.80 -5.87
N ARG A 49 10.52 14.08 -5.98
CA ARG A 49 11.56 13.14 -5.52
C ARG A 49 11.46 12.84 -4.03
N LEU A 50 11.34 13.88 -3.20
CA LEU A 50 11.23 13.72 -1.76
C LEU A 50 9.94 12.98 -1.38
N ALA A 51 8.78 13.48 -1.85
CA ALA A 51 7.49 12.89 -1.49
C ALA A 51 7.34 11.45 -2.00
N SER A 52 7.78 11.17 -3.24
CA SER A 52 7.77 9.83 -3.81
C SER A 52 8.69 8.88 -3.08
N ASN A 53 9.91 9.29 -2.72
CA ASN A 53 10.84 8.43 -1.99
C ASN A 53 10.34 8.13 -0.57
N LEU A 54 9.83 9.14 0.15
CA LEU A 54 9.23 8.93 1.49
C LEU A 54 8.07 7.92 1.44
N PHE A 55 7.18 8.09 0.47
CA PHE A 55 6.06 7.18 0.27
C PHE A 55 6.53 5.76 -0.07
N HIS A 56 7.40 5.60 -1.08
CA HIS A 56 7.79 4.27 -1.56
C HIS A 56 8.67 3.51 -0.56
N TYR A 57 9.62 4.16 0.10
CA TYR A 57 10.40 3.50 1.14
C TYR A 57 9.54 3.12 2.36
N GLY A 58 8.56 3.97 2.71
CA GLY A 58 7.59 3.67 3.76
C GLY A 58 6.70 2.48 3.40
N ILE A 59 6.00 2.53 2.25
CA ILE A 59 5.04 1.49 1.86
C ILE A 59 5.71 0.14 1.57
N LEU A 60 6.92 0.12 1.00
CA LEU A 60 7.67 -1.13 0.79
C LEU A 60 8.11 -1.74 2.12
N GLY A 61 8.57 -0.92 3.07
CA GLY A 61 8.88 -1.38 4.42
C GLY A 61 7.65 -1.97 5.12
N LEU A 62 6.50 -1.30 5.03
CA LEU A 62 5.23 -1.81 5.56
C LEU A 62 4.82 -3.11 4.87
N PHE A 63 4.85 -3.17 3.54
CA PHE A 63 4.47 -4.36 2.77
C PHE A 63 5.29 -5.57 3.19
N LEU A 64 6.62 -5.44 3.20
CA LEU A 64 7.51 -6.52 3.62
C LEU A 64 7.31 -6.88 5.09
N GLY A 65 7.12 -5.89 5.96
CA GLY A 65 6.81 -6.11 7.37
C GLY A 65 5.51 -6.90 7.59
N HIS A 66 4.45 -6.60 6.84
CA HIS A 66 3.18 -7.34 6.91
C HIS A 66 3.30 -8.74 6.33
N VAL A 67 3.96 -8.88 5.17
CA VAL A 67 4.18 -10.20 4.54
C VAL A 67 4.96 -11.12 5.48
N VAL A 68 6.09 -10.66 6.01
CA VAL A 68 6.90 -11.46 6.94
C VAL A 68 6.16 -11.65 8.25
N GLY A 69 5.55 -10.61 8.83
CA GLY A 69 4.89 -10.72 10.13
C GLY A 69 3.66 -11.62 10.15
N LEU A 70 2.87 -11.63 9.07
CA LEU A 70 1.59 -12.35 9.03
C LEU A 70 1.68 -13.72 8.34
N LEU A 71 2.53 -13.87 7.31
CA LEU A 71 2.63 -15.13 6.56
C LEU A 71 3.71 -16.07 7.09
N THR A 72 4.65 -15.58 7.90
CA THR A 72 5.68 -16.44 8.51
C THR A 72 5.05 -17.28 9.63
N PRO A 73 5.22 -18.62 9.61
CA PRO A 73 4.71 -19.49 10.66
C PRO A 73 5.33 -19.15 12.02
N HIS A 74 4.51 -19.20 13.07
CA HIS A 74 4.93 -18.94 14.45
C HIS A 74 6.15 -19.77 14.89
N ALA A 75 6.19 -21.04 14.50
CA ALA A 75 7.32 -21.93 14.81
C ALA A 75 8.67 -21.40 14.31
N LEU A 76 8.71 -20.68 13.18
CA LEU A 76 9.95 -20.13 12.64
C LEU A 76 10.47 -18.99 13.52
N PHE A 77 9.58 -18.13 14.03
CA PHE A 77 9.97 -17.07 14.97
C PHE A 77 10.57 -17.65 16.26
N LEU A 78 9.97 -18.72 16.80
CA LEU A 78 10.51 -19.39 17.99
C LEU A 78 11.89 -20.00 17.74
N VAL A 79 12.11 -20.65 16.60
CA VAL A 79 13.42 -21.20 16.22
C VAL A 79 14.49 -20.11 16.08
N LEU A 80 14.10 -18.92 15.60
CA LEU A 80 14.95 -17.74 15.51
C LEU A 80 15.14 -17.03 16.87
N GLY A 81 14.55 -17.53 17.95
CA GLY A 81 14.65 -16.95 19.29
C GLY A 81 13.81 -15.68 19.49
N VAL A 82 12.85 -15.42 18.60
CA VAL A 82 11.95 -14.26 18.69
C VAL A 82 10.70 -14.67 19.46
N SER A 83 10.50 -14.07 20.64
CA SER A 83 9.27 -14.23 21.41
C SER A 83 8.10 -13.45 20.80
N ASP A 84 6.86 -13.83 21.13
CA ASP A 84 5.66 -13.15 20.65
C ASP A 84 5.66 -11.66 20.98
N MET A 85 6.07 -11.32 22.20
CA MET A 85 6.17 -9.93 22.64
C MET A 85 7.26 -9.17 21.87
N ALA A 86 8.40 -9.82 21.59
CA ALA A 86 9.46 -9.21 20.80
C ALA A 86 9.00 -8.96 19.35
N HIS A 87 8.31 -9.93 18.74
CA HIS A 87 7.72 -9.76 17.41
C HIS A 87 6.74 -8.58 17.38
N GLN A 88 5.84 -8.49 18.36
CA GLN A 88 4.88 -7.39 18.44
C GLN A 88 5.58 -6.03 18.59
N TRP A 89 6.61 -5.91 19.43
CA TRP A 89 7.37 -4.66 19.58
C TRP A 89 8.13 -4.27 18.32
N ILE A 90 8.73 -5.24 17.62
CA ILE A 90 9.38 -5.00 16.33
C ILE A 90 8.35 -4.46 15.32
N ALA A 91 7.18 -5.10 15.24
CA ALA A 91 6.10 -4.68 14.35
C ALA A 91 5.61 -3.26 14.67
N ILE A 92 5.44 -2.91 15.96
CA ILE A 92 5.03 -1.56 16.38
C ILE A 92 6.11 -0.54 16.04
N ALA A 93 7.37 -0.79 16.42
CA ALA A 93 8.44 0.18 16.23
C ALA A 93 8.76 0.40 14.75
N ALA A 94 8.99 -0.68 14.00
CA ALA A 94 9.23 -0.60 12.57
C ALA A 94 8.01 -0.05 11.83
N GLY A 95 6.81 -0.51 12.18
CA GLY A 95 5.55 -0.04 11.61
C GLY A 95 5.32 1.45 11.84
N THR A 96 5.67 1.99 13.01
CA THR A 96 5.56 3.42 13.29
C THR A 96 6.52 4.25 12.43
N VAL A 97 7.77 3.78 12.25
CA VAL A 97 8.77 4.47 11.42
C VAL A 97 8.36 4.46 9.94
N PHE A 98 8.14 3.27 9.38
CA PHE A 98 7.77 3.13 7.96
C PHE A 98 6.37 3.69 7.67
N GLY A 99 5.43 3.54 8.60
CA GLY A 99 4.12 4.16 8.56
C GLY A 99 4.18 5.68 8.56
N GLY A 100 5.01 6.28 9.42
CA GLY A 100 5.24 7.72 9.43
C GLY A 100 5.79 8.23 8.11
N LEU A 101 6.83 7.59 7.57
CA LEU A 101 7.40 7.94 6.25
C LEU A 101 6.37 7.82 5.13
N CYS A 102 5.62 6.71 5.12
CA CYS A 102 4.57 6.44 4.14
C CYS A 102 3.49 7.52 4.19
N LEU A 103 2.97 7.82 5.39
CA LEU A 103 1.90 8.79 5.59
C LEU A 103 2.33 10.21 5.17
N ILE A 104 3.52 10.65 5.60
CA ILE A 104 4.06 11.98 5.22
C ILE A 104 4.22 12.06 3.68
N GLY A 105 4.80 11.03 3.07
CA GLY A 105 4.94 10.96 1.61
C GLY A 105 3.60 10.97 0.88
N ALA A 106 2.63 10.17 1.35
CA ALA A 106 1.28 10.10 0.80
C ALA A 106 0.56 11.44 0.86
N VAL A 107 0.57 12.11 2.02
CA VAL A 107 -0.06 13.43 2.20
C VAL A 107 0.55 14.46 1.25
N PHE A 108 1.88 14.49 1.10
CA PHE A 108 2.53 15.42 0.16
C PHE A 108 2.19 15.12 -1.30
N LEU A 109 2.13 13.85 -1.70
CA LEU A 109 1.73 13.45 -3.05
C LEU A 109 0.25 13.77 -3.32
N TRP A 110 -0.62 13.57 -2.33
CA TRP A 110 -2.04 13.87 -2.41
C TRP A 110 -2.28 15.38 -2.53
N LEU A 111 -1.67 16.19 -1.65
CA LEU A 111 -1.71 17.66 -1.74
C LEU A 111 -1.18 18.15 -3.08
N ARG A 112 -0.09 17.56 -3.59
CA ARG A 112 0.42 17.87 -4.92
C ARG A 112 -0.62 17.58 -6.01
N ARG A 113 -1.36 16.47 -5.92
CA ARG A 113 -2.39 16.11 -6.90
C ARG A 113 -3.62 17.02 -6.85
N LEU A 114 -3.95 17.55 -5.68
CA LEU A 114 -5.04 18.50 -5.49
C LEU A 114 -4.66 19.92 -5.91
N MET A 115 -3.49 20.40 -5.49
CA MET A 115 -3.14 21.82 -5.53
C MET A 115 -2.27 22.22 -6.72
N ASN A 116 -1.60 21.29 -7.39
CA ASN A 116 -0.77 21.61 -8.55
C ASN A 116 -1.62 21.62 -9.84
N PRO A 117 -1.83 22.77 -10.51
CA PRO A 117 -2.76 22.85 -11.63
C PRO A 117 -2.43 21.88 -12.78
N ARG A 118 -1.14 21.70 -13.08
CA ARG A 118 -0.69 20.80 -14.17
C ARG A 118 -0.96 19.34 -13.87
N VAL A 119 -0.77 18.93 -12.62
CA VAL A 119 -1.00 17.55 -12.17
C VAL A 119 -2.49 17.28 -12.01
N ARG A 120 -3.23 18.26 -11.47
CA ARG A 120 -4.66 18.14 -11.23
C ARG A 120 -5.44 17.91 -12.52
N VAL A 121 -5.15 18.67 -13.56
CA VAL A 121 -5.82 18.53 -14.88
C VAL A 121 -5.53 17.17 -15.52
N ALA A 122 -4.34 16.60 -15.30
CA ALA A 122 -3.97 15.29 -15.82
C ALA A 122 -4.40 14.10 -14.93
N SER A 123 -4.98 14.36 -13.74
CA SER A 123 -5.36 13.31 -12.78
C SER A 123 -6.77 12.81 -13.03
N ARG A 124 -6.97 11.51 -12.85
CA ARG A 124 -8.28 10.85 -12.89
C ARG A 124 -8.92 10.84 -11.51
N TRP A 125 -10.22 10.57 -11.46
CA TRP A 125 -10.96 10.47 -10.19
C TRP A 125 -10.36 9.42 -9.24
N MET A 126 -9.99 8.24 -9.77
CA MET A 126 -9.35 7.17 -8.98
C MET A 126 -7.95 7.52 -8.46
N ASP A 127 -7.28 8.51 -9.06
CA ASP A 127 -5.97 8.95 -8.58
C ASP A 127 -6.07 9.86 -7.34
N ILE A 128 -7.26 10.43 -7.10
CA ILE A 128 -7.54 11.44 -6.08
C ILE A 128 -8.33 10.85 -4.91
N ASN A 129 -9.30 9.99 -5.21
CA ASN A 129 -10.24 9.43 -4.24
C ASN A 129 -9.93 7.94 -4.05
N ILE A 130 -9.05 7.65 -3.08
CA ILE A 130 -8.79 6.32 -2.52
C ILE A 130 -9.08 6.39 -1.03
#